data_AF-A0A1W9Q9L1-F1
#
_entry.id   AF-A0A1W9Q9L1-F1
#
_cell.length_a   1.000
_cell.length_b   1.000
_cell.length_c   1.000
_cell.angle_alpha   90.00
_cell.angle_beta   90.00
_cell.angle_gamma   90.00
#
_symmetry.space_group_name_H-M   'P 1'
#
loop_
_entity.id
_entity.type
_entity.pdbx_description
1 polymer ?
#
loop_
_entity_poly.entity_id
_entity_poly.type
_entity_poly.pdbx_seq_one_letter_code
_entity_poly.pdbx_strand_id
1 'polypeptide(L)'
;MTLMLASACQKGPALSKHSEVSTFETPSLGPIGSDRLGVLLDQVPVYAGSSKNAPRLGFLHAGTELPRSSKNAVTPDCEKGWYQLAPRGYVCADEGISLNLDHPTLKAMALRPELEKPLPYVYGKLVQSAPVYEKTHIGKALEPGVKVSGRLSRGSGVAIVGSWTAPDESKEPIFLGLRMNGQFVATRDLAPAPESQFQGVRLGEGGEDLPLAFVVRRGVSAFRWTAAGPQKARDLEYHERLSLTGRYRSSAGHQYWALPDDLWVRHQDVTMIHKRGELPEFAKDDQKWIDVSVITGIMVLYEGTRPVYATLASVGRDRLGDPKTTASTERGTFRVVSKQITRRAAPETTGPALEDAPWALELESGQWLTASPLHDRFGIENTDGDIEVSPRDGAFVWNWATPNLPQGWHGVQIQPGDPVTLVNIRK
;
A
#
# COMPACT_ATOMS: atom_id res chain seq x y z
N MET A 1 -25.32 -50.45 55.81
CA MET A 1 -25.74 -49.32 54.95
C MET A 1 -25.29 -48.02 55.61
N THR A 2 -24.06 -47.60 55.37
CA THR A 2 -23.55 -46.24 55.66
C THR A 2 -22.30 -46.04 54.78
N LEU A 3 -22.34 -45.03 53.91
CA LEU A 3 -21.25 -44.65 53.01
C LEU A 3 -20.13 -43.94 53.79
N MET A 4 -18.87 -44.22 53.44
CA MET A 4 -17.69 -43.44 53.85
C MET A 4 -16.88 -42.98 52.62
N LEU A 5 -16.20 -41.85 52.82
CA LEU A 5 -15.43 -41.02 51.89
C LEU A 5 -14.17 -41.67 51.28
N ALA A 6 -13.75 -41.17 50.10
CA ALA A 6 -12.35 -40.82 49.77
C ALA A 6 -12.35 -39.98 48.46
N SER A 7 -11.99 -38.70 48.50
CA SER A 7 -10.64 -38.10 48.35
C SER A 7 -10.18 -37.92 46.90
N ALA A 8 -9.81 -36.67 46.60
CA ALA A 8 -9.44 -36.15 45.30
C ALA A 8 -8.03 -36.57 44.87
N CYS A 9 -7.79 -36.62 43.54
CA CYS A 9 -6.46 -36.59 42.96
C CYS A 9 -6.40 -35.56 41.82
N GLN A 10 -5.39 -34.71 41.89
CA GLN A 10 -5.15 -33.51 41.10
C GLN A 10 -4.80 -33.82 39.63
N LYS A 11 -5.35 -33.05 38.69
CA LYS A 11 -4.80 -32.91 37.33
C LYS A 11 -3.92 -31.66 37.29
N GLY A 12 -2.60 -31.85 37.21
CA GLY A 12 -1.68 -30.77 36.86
C GLY A 12 -1.85 -30.36 35.39
N PRO A 13 -1.50 -29.11 35.02
CA PRO A 13 -1.62 -28.63 33.66
C PRO A 13 -0.56 -29.30 32.77
N ALA A 14 -0.99 -29.82 31.63
CA ALA A 14 -0.11 -30.38 30.61
C ALA A 14 0.76 -29.27 30.04
N LEU A 15 2.08 -29.53 30.00
CA LEU A 15 3.08 -28.68 29.37
C LEU A 15 2.67 -28.32 27.94
N SER A 16 2.78 -27.03 27.65
CA SER A 16 2.74 -26.42 26.33
C SER A 16 3.65 -27.17 25.36
N LYS A 17 3.06 -27.69 24.27
CA LYS A 17 3.82 -28.09 23.10
C LYS A 17 4.52 -26.84 22.56
N HIS A 18 5.83 -26.75 22.76
CA HIS A 18 6.67 -25.93 21.91
C HIS A 18 6.41 -26.35 20.47
N SER A 19 5.96 -25.41 19.64
CA SER A 19 5.89 -25.59 18.20
C SER A 19 7.31 -25.86 17.71
N GLU A 20 7.59 -27.12 17.37
CA GLU A 20 8.79 -27.49 16.64
C GLU A 20 8.81 -26.67 15.35
N VAL A 21 9.77 -25.75 15.24
CA VAL A 21 10.12 -25.14 13.97
C VAL A 21 10.61 -26.29 13.10
N SER A 22 9.76 -26.80 12.21
CA SER A 22 10.18 -27.77 11.19
C SER A 22 11.33 -27.14 10.42
N THR A 23 12.54 -27.63 10.65
CA THR A 23 13.72 -27.31 9.86
C THR A 23 13.52 -27.94 8.49
N PHE A 24 12.99 -27.15 7.55
CA PHE A 24 12.92 -27.56 6.15
C PHE A 24 14.37 -27.80 5.68
N GLU A 25 14.69 -29.06 5.39
CA GLU A 25 16.01 -29.47 4.97
C GLU A 25 16.38 -28.70 3.71
N THR A 26 17.38 -27.82 3.83
CA THR A 26 17.73 -26.87 2.78
C THR A 26 19.09 -27.25 2.23
N PRO A 27 19.15 -27.93 1.06
CA PRO A 27 20.42 -28.32 0.48
C PRO A 27 21.26 -27.08 0.14
N SER A 28 22.57 -27.16 0.34
CA SER A 28 23.49 -26.09 -0.06
C SER A 28 23.52 -25.99 -1.59
N LEU A 29 22.84 -24.98 -2.15
CA LEU A 29 22.72 -24.76 -3.60
C LEU A 29 23.92 -24.06 -4.24
N GLY A 30 24.99 -23.83 -3.47
CA GLY A 30 26.15 -23.05 -3.90
C GLY A 30 25.93 -21.55 -3.74
N PRO A 31 26.96 -20.72 -4.03
CA PRO A 31 26.85 -19.27 -3.88
C PRO A 31 25.83 -18.69 -4.87
N ILE A 32 25.21 -17.58 -4.46
CA ILE A 32 24.48 -16.73 -5.39
C ILE A 32 25.52 -15.92 -6.18
N GLY A 33 25.76 -16.33 -7.41
CA GLY A 33 26.75 -15.75 -8.32
C GLY A 33 26.12 -14.77 -9.31
N SER A 34 26.65 -14.73 -10.53
CA SER A 34 26.14 -13.92 -11.64
C SER A 34 24.92 -14.52 -12.35
N ASP A 35 24.60 -15.78 -12.06
CA ASP A 35 23.46 -16.48 -12.65
C ASP A 35 22.13 -15.82 -12.27
N ARG A 36 21.24 -15.66 -13.24
CA ARG A 36 19.92 -15.05 -13.03
C ARG A 36 18.80 -15.97 -13.49
N LEU A 37 17.61 -15.68 -12.98
CA LEU A 37 16.35 -16.16 -13.53
C LEU A 37 15.42 -14.97 -13.75
N GLY A 38 14.45 -15.15 -14.64
CA GLY A 38 13.37 -14.20 -14.89
C GLY A 38 12.02 -14.76 -14.44
N VAL A 39 11.12 -13.88 -14.03
CA VAL A 39 9.76 -14.21 -13.57
C VAL A 39 8.77 -13.98 -14.70
N LEU A 40 7.92 -14.98 -14.96
CA LEU A 40 6.99 -15.02 -16.09
C LEU A 40 5.52 -14.81 -15.70
N LEU A 41 5.14 -15.22 -14.48
CA LEU A 41 3.77 -15.11 -14.01
C LEU A 41 3.56 -13.88 -13.14
N ASP A 42 2.31 -13.42 -13.12
CA ASP A 42 1.84 -12.26 -12.35
C ASP A 42 2.34 -12.29 -10.89
N GLN A 43 2.23 -13.43 -10.22
CA GLN A 43 2.82 -13.62 -8.90
C GLN A 43 3.50 -14.98 -8.78
N VAL A 44 4.77 -14.98 -8.40
CA VAL A 44 5.53 -16.19 -8.10
C VAL A 44 5.95 -16.17 -6.63
N PRO A 45 5.46 -17.11 -5.79
CA PRO A 45 5.76 -17.12 -4.37
C PRO A 45 7.24 -17.43 -4.09
N VAL A 46 7.77 -16.76 -3.07
CA VAL A 46 9.10 -17.05 -2.50
C VAL A 46 8.94 -17.70 -1.14
N TYR A 47 9.66 -18.79 -0.94
CA TYR A 47 9.55 -19.65 0.25
C TYR A 47 10.79 -19.57 1.13
N ALA A 48 10.63 -19.86 2.43
CA ALA A 48 11.72 -19.88 3.40
C ALA A 48 12.69 -21.04 3.19
N GLY A 49 12.24 -22.12 2.53
CA GLY A 49 13.03 -23.30 2.19
C GLY A 49 12.62 -23.89 0.84
N SER A 50 13.33 -24.92 0.39
CA SER A 50 13.06 -25.65 -0.85
C SER A 50 11.86 -26.61 -0.71
N SER A 51 10.71 -26.09 -0.30
CA SER A 51 9.43 -26.81 -0.25
C SER A 51 8.25 -25.86 -0.33
N LYS A 52 7.19 -26.26 -1.03
CA LYS A 52 5.91 -25.55 -1.10
C LYS A 52 5.17 -25.50 0.24
N ASN A 53 5.56 -26.36 1.19
CA ASN A 53 5.05 -26.36 2.56
C ASN A 53 5.83 -25.42 3.49
N ALA A 54 6.97 -24.88 3.05
CA ALA A 54 7.71 -23.90 3.83
C ALA A 54 6.92 -22.59 3.95
N PRO A 55 7.15 -21.78 5.00
CA PRO A 55 6.56 -20.45 5.12
C PRO A 55 6.80 -19.61 3.85
N ARG A 56 5.75 -18.94 3.38
CA ARG A 56 5.88 -17.96 2.31
C ARG A 56 6.51 -16.70 2.90
N LEU A 57 7.58 -16.24 2.27
CA LEU A 57 8.27 -15.01 2.62
C LEU A 57 7.68 -13.80 1.89
N GLY A 58 7.13 -14.01 0.70
CA GLY A 58 6.72 -12.95 -0.21
C GLY A 58 6.49 -13.47 -1.62
N PHE A 59 6.55 -12.57 -2.60
CA PHE A 59 6.40 -12.94 -4.00
C PHE A 59 7.14 -11.98 -4.94
N LEU A 60 7.42 -12.51 -6.13
CA LEU A 60 7.99 -11.80 -7.26
C LEU A 60 6.90 -11.56 -8.31
N HIS A 61 7.08 -10.55 -9.15
CA HIS A 61 6.15 -10.22 -10.23
C HIS A 61 6.79 -10.43 -11.60
N ALA A 62 5.97 -10.75 -12.60
CA ALA A 62 6.41 -10.88 -13.99
C ALA A 62 7.25 -9.69 -14.47
N GLY A 63 8.30 -9.98 -15.25
CA GLY A 63 9.29 -9.00 -15.70
C GLY A 63 10.48 -8.84 -14.74
N THR A 64 10.39 -9.35 -13.52
CA THR A 64 11.51 -9.32 -12.57
C THR A 64 12.61 -10.27 -13.00
N GLU A 65 13.85 -9.81 -12.94
CA GLU A 65 15.04 -10.66 -13.06
C GLU A 65 15.88 -10.54 -11.78
N LEU A 66 16.36 -11.67 -11.26
CA LEU A 66 17.05 -11.69 -9.98
C LEU A 66 18.18 -12.73 -9.94
N PRO A 67 19.26 -12.46 -9.17
CA PRO A 67 20.32 -13.42 -8.95
C PRO A 67 19.81 -14.69 -8.28
N ARG A 68 20.37 -15.83 -8.68
CA ARG A 68 20.04 -17.16 -8.14
C ARG A 68 21.29 -17.98 -7.84
N SER A 69 21.10 -19.08 -7.12
CA SER A 69 22.10 -20.14 -6.99
C SER A 69 22.45 -20.77 -8.36
N SER A 70 23.70 -21.19 -8.52
CA SER A 70 24.17 -21.86 -9.75
C SER A 70 23.60 -23.28 -9.92
N LYS A 71 23.26 -23.93 -8.81
CA LYS A 71 22.63 -25.25 -8.79
C LYS A 71 21.19 -25.14 -8.30
N ASN A 72 20.37 -26.11 -8.67
CA ASN A 72 19.05 -26.33 -8.11
C ASN A 72 19.02 -27.60 -7.24
N ALA A 73 17.98 -27.73 -6.41
CA ALA A 73 17.66 -28.98 -5.73
C ALA A 73 16.30 -29.50 -6.17
N VAL A 74 16.27 -30.72 -6.70
CA VAL A 74 15.03 -31.40 -7.09
C VAL A 74 14.39 -32.01 -5.86
N THR A 75 13.09 -31.78 -5.71
CA THR A 75 12.26 -32.34 -4.64
C THR A 75 10.96 -32.90 -5.25
N PRO A 76 10.20 -33.75 -4.54
CA PRO A 76 8.94 -34.29 -5.05
C PRO A 76 7.88 -33.21 -5.39
N ASP A 77 7.92 -32.06 -4.72
CA ASP A 77 6.99 -30.94 -4.94
C ASP A 77 7.48 -29.91 -5.97
N CYS A 78 8.70 -30.10 -6.50
CA CYS A 78 9.31 -29.28 -7.54
C CYS A 78 10.28 -30.09 -8.41
N GLU A 79 9.75 -30.77 -9.41
CA GLU A 79 10.51 -31.69 -10.29
C GLU A 79 11.62 -30.99 -11.09
N LYS A 80 11.40 -29.72 -11.47
CA LYS A 80 12.38 -28.89 -12.18
C LYS A 80 13.42 -28.24 -11.23
N GLY A 81 13.26 -28.44 -9.93
CA GLY A 81 14.17 -28.04 -8.88
C GLY A 81 13.99 -26.62 -8.35
N TRP A 82 14.43 -26.43 -7.11
CA TRP A 82 14.43 -25.16 -6.39
C TRP A 82 15.70 -24.37 -6.61
N TYR A 83 15.57 -23.06 -6.78
CA TYR A 83 16.69 -22.13 -6.77
C TYR A 83 16.64 -21.26 -5.52
N GLN A 84 17.80 -21.01 -4.91
CA GLN A 84 17.96 -19.98 -3.90
C GLN A 84 18.07 -18.62 -4.58
N LEU A 85 17.46 -17.59 -4.00
CA LEU A 85 17.41 -16.23 -4.52
C LEU A 85 18.24 -15.25 -3.69
N ALA A 86 18.74 -14.18 -4.31
CA ALA A 86 19.21 -13.01 -3.55
C ALA A 86 18.04 -12.14 -3.07
N PRO A 87 18.11 -11.54 -1.86
CA PRO A 87 19.11 -11.81 -0.82
C PRO A 87 18.78 -13.07 0.01
N ARG A 88 17.58 -13.63 -0.12
CA ARG A 88 17.13 -14.82 0.62
C ARG A 88 16.00 -15.55 -0.11
N GLY A 89 15.63 -16.71 0.41
CA GLY A 89 14.45 -17.47 0.00
C GLY A 89 14.66 -18.35 -1.23
N TYR A 90 13.63 -19.12 -1.57
CA TYR A 90 13.65 -20.14 -2.60
C TYR A 90 12.45 -20.02 -3.53
N VAL A 91 12.67 -20.31 -4.81
CA VAL A 91 11.62 -20.40 -5.83
C VAL A 91 11.69 -21.73 -6.56
N CYS A 92 10.53 -22.32 -6.84
CA CYS A 92 10.44 -23.53 -7.64
C CYS A 92 10.57 -23.18 -9.13
N ALA A 93 11.35 -23.97 -9.88
CA ALA A 93 11.53 -23.77 -11.31
C ALA A 93 10.35 -24.28 -12.15
N ASP A 94 9.12 -23.95 -11.76
CA ASP A 94 7.89 -24.30 -12.51
C ASP A 94 7.65 -23.34 -13.70
N GLU A 95 6.42 -23.27 -14.21
CA GLU A 95 6.04 -22.35 -15.29
C GLU A 95 6.13 -20.86 -14.91
N GLY A 96 6.30 -20.55 -13.62
CA GLY A 96 6.44 -19.21 -13.09
C GLY A 96 7.76 -18.53 -13.43
N ILE A 97 8.81 -19.27 -13.75
CA ILE A 97 10.15 -18.72 -13.95
C ILE A 97 10.81 -19.24 -15.22
N SER A 98 11.79 -18.49 -15.72
CA SER A 98 12.60 -18.81 -16.88
C SER A 98 14.08 -18.64 -16.59
N LEU A 99 14.90 -19.58 -17.05
CA LEU A 99 16.35 -19.40 -17.14
C LEU A 99 16.76 -18.73 -18.46
N ASN A 100 15.86 -18.70 -19.45
CA ASN A 100 16.04 -17.95 -20.68
C ASN A 100 15.63 -16.50 -20.45
N LEU A 101 16.61 -15.60 -20.33
CA LEU A 101 16.40 -14.17 -20.12
C LEU A 101 15.88 -13.44 -21.38
N ASP A 102 15.93 -14.08 -22.55
CA ASP A 102 15.35 -13.56 -23.79
C ASP A 102 13.84 -13.81 -23.93
N HIS A 103 13.20 -14.36 -22.90
CA HIS A 103 11.77 -14.70 -22.92
C HIS A 103 10.89 -13.47 -23.24
N PRO A 104 9.89 -13.58 -24.13
CA PRO A 104 9.06 -12.44 -24.54
C PRO A 104 8.38 -11.69 -23.39
N THR A 105 7.96 -12.39 -22.34
CA THR A 105 7.37 -11.76 -21.15
C THR A 105 8.33 -10.80 -20.45
N LEU A 106 9.61 -11.18 -20.32
CA LEU A 106 10.62 -10.34 -19.67
C LEU A 106 10.87 -9.06 -20.49
N LYS A 107 10.81 -9.17 -21.82
CA LYS A 107 10.92 -8.02 -22.74
C LYS A 107 9.68 -7.13 -22.68
N ALA A 108 8.49 -7.72 -22.60
CA ALA A 108 7.22 -6.99 -22.59
C ALA A 108 6.97 -6.26 -21.25
N MET A 109 7.38 -6.86 -20.13
CA MET A 109 7.20 -6.32 -18.76
C MET A 109 8.51 -5.73 -18.22
N ALA A 110 9.29 -5.10 -19.11
CA ALA A 110 10.61 -4.58 -18.77
C ALA A 110 10.56 -3.31 -17.89
N LEU A 111 9.41 -2.63 -17.78
CA LEU A 111 9.28 -1.46 -16.92
C LEU A 111 9.30 -1.89 -15.45
N ARG A 112 10.40 -1.52 -14.78
CA ARG A 112 10.60 -1.80 -13.35
C ARG A 112 9.92 -0.73 -12.50
N PRO A 113 9.48 -1.10 -11.28
CA PRO A 113 8.93 -0.13 -10.35
C PRO A 113 9.99 0.89 -9.91
N GLU A 114 9.58 2.15 -9.81
CA GLU A 114 10.41 3.25 -9.34
C GLU A 114 10.14 3.51 -7.84
N LEU A 115 10.89 2.83 -6.97
CA LEU A 115 10.66 2.81 -5.50
C LEU A 115 10.83 4.15 -4.79
N GLU A 116 11.52 5.09 -5.43
CA GLU A 116 11.79 6.43 -4.89
C GLU A 116 10.80 7.50 -5.40
N LYS A 117 9.86 7.12 -6.28
CA LYS A 117 8.88 8.04 -6.85
C LYS A 117 7.57 8.04 -6.05
N PRO A 118 6.74 9.09 -6.20
CA PRO A 118 5.40 9.10 -5.62
C PRO A 118 4.50 7.96 -6.14
N LEU A 119 4.77 7.45 -7.34
CA LEU A 119 4.08 6.28 -7.91
C LEU A 119 5.13 5.30 -8.44
N PRO A 120 4.97 3.98 -8.21
CA PRO A 120 5.94 2.98 -8.66
C PRO A 120 5.90 2.75 -10.17
N TYR A 121 4.76 3.03 -10.81
CA TYR A 121 4.52 2.84 -12.23
C TYR A 121 3.81 4.06 -12.80
N VAL A 122 3.64 4.08 -14.13
CA VAL A 122 2.77 5.06 -14.79
C VAL A 122 1.33 4.64 -14.58
N TYR A 123 0.50 5.53 -14.03
CA TYR A 123 -0.93 5.28 -13.83
C TYR A 123 -1.78 6.05 -14.84
N GLY A 124 -2.73 5.33 -15.45
CA GLY A 124 -3.76 5.90 -16.32
C GLY A 124 -5.14 5.78 -15.68
N LYS A 125 -5.98 6.79 -15.88
CA LYS A 125 -7.39 6.79 -15.51
C LYS A 125 -8.27 6.69 -16.74
N LEU A 126 -9.24 5.77 -16.72
CA LEU A 126 -10.17 5.55 -17.81
C LEU A 126 -11.12 6.75 -17.94
N VAL A 127 -11.14 7.41 -19.11
CA VAL A 127 -12.01 8.58 -19.35
C VAL A 127 -13.45 8.17 -19.69
N GLN A 128 -13.64 6.93 -20.14
CA GLN A 128 -14.90 6.28 -20.46
C GLN A 128 -14.83 4.79 -20.13
N SER A 129 -15.96 4.06 -20.21
CA SER A 129 -15.88 2.60 -20.13
C SER A 129 -15.15 2.06 -21.35
N ALA A 130 -14.12 1.25 -21.13
CA ALA A 130 -13.24 0.76 -22.18
C ALA A 130 -13.15 -0.77 -22.19
N PRO A 131 -12.98 -1.40 -23.37
CA PRO A 131 -12.66 -2.81 -23.45
C PRO A 131 -11.31 -3.12 -22.80
N VAL A 132 -11.24 -4.29 -22.18
CA VAL A 132 -10.01 -4.95 -21.79
C VAL A 132 -9.68 -5.99 -22.83
N TYR A 133 -8.41 -6.05 -23.21
CA TYR A 133 -7.91 -6.92 -24.25
C TYR A 133 -6.96 -7.97 -23.67
N GLU A 134 -6.96 -9.17 -24.25
CA GLU A 134 -5.95 -10.20 -24.00
C GLU A 134 -5.27 -10.61 -25.30
N LYS A 135 -4.03 -11.08 -25.18
CA LYS A 135 -3.26 -11.56 -26.33
C LYS A 135 -3.95 -12.79 -26.93
N THR A 136 -4.07 -12.81 -28.25
CA THR A 136 -4.61 -13.92 -29.02
C THR A 136 -3.86 -14.09 -30.35
N HIS A 137 -4.26 -15.05 -31.15
CA HIS A 137 -3.87 -15.17 -32.55
C HIS A 137 -5.09 -14.92 -33.44
N ILE A 138 -4.91 -14.16 -34.53
CA ILE A 138 -5.99 -13.67 -35.41
C ILE A 138 -5.82 -14.26 -36.81
N GLY A 139 -6.97 -14.58 -37.42
CA GLY A 139 -7.03 -15.09 -38.78
C GLY A 139 -6.47 -16.49 -38.95
N LYS A 140 -6.49 -16.99 -40.19
CA LYS A 140 -6.01 -18.34 -40.52
C LYS A 140 -4.49 -18.49 -40.40
N ALA A 141 -3.75 -17.39 -40.52
CA ALA A 141 -2.29 -17.37 -40.39
C ALA A 141 -1.81 -17.33 -38.93
N LEU A 142 -2.73 -17.29 -37.95
CA LEU A 142 -2.43 -17.20 -36.51
C LEU A 142 -1.49 -16.03 -36.19
N GLU A 143 -1.77 -14.86 -36.76
CA GLU A 143 -0.97 -13.66 -36.53
C GLU A 143 -1.19 -13.15 -35.09
N PRO A 144 -0.15 -12.69 -34.38
CA PRO A 144 -0.31 -12.13 -33.04
C PRO A 144 -1.26 -10.92 -33.06
N GLY A 145 -2.24 -10.92 -32.17
CA GLY A 145 -3.18 -9.81 -32.02
C GLY A 145 -3.84 -9.80 -30.66
N VAL A 146 -4.96 -9.09 -30.56
CA VAL A 146 -5.75 -9.04 -29.33
C VAL A 146 -7.24 -9.30 -29.57
N LYS A 147 -7.90 -9.84 -28.55
CA LYS A 147 -9.38 -9.92 -28.49
C LYS A 147 -9.88 -9.31 -27.20
N VAL A 148 -11.13 -8.90 -27.18
CA VAL A 148 -11.77 -8.36 -25.98
C VAL A 148 -12.02 -9.50 -24.97
N SER A 149 -11.56 -9.32 -23.74
CA SER A 149 -11.76 -10.28 -22.62
C SER A 149 -12.61 -9.71 -21.49
N GLY A 150 -12.93 -8.42 -21.53
CA GLY A 150 -13.76 -7.78 -20.51
C GLY A 150 -13.92 -6.28 -20.75
N ARG A 151 -14.37 -5.57 -19.73
CA ARG A 151 -14.50 -4.11 -19.75
C ARG A 151 -14.15 -3.52 -18.39
N LEU A 152 -13.60 -2.31 -18.41
CA LEU A 152 -13.42 -1.48 -17.23
C LEU A 152 -14.42 -0.33 -17.22
N SER A 153 -14.84 0.06 -16.03
CA SER A 153 -15.72 1.20 -15.81
C SER A 153 -14.97 2.52 -16.03
N ARG A 154 -15.69 3.57 -16.44
CA ARG A 154 -15.17 4.94 -16.44
C ARG A 154 -14.63 5.29 -15.06
N GLY A 155 -13.47 5.94 -15.01
CA GLY A 155 -12.82 6.39 -13.79
C GLY A 155 -11.90 5.37 -13.13
N SER A 156 -11.88 4.11 -13.61
CA SER A 156 -10.95 3.09 -13.11
C SER A 156 -9.50 3.50 -13.35
N GLY A 157 -8.63 3.14 -12.42
CA GLY A 157 -7.19 3.36 -12.47
C GLY A 157 -6.44 2.08 -12.79
N VAL A 158 -5.44 2.18 -13.67
CA VAL A 158 -4.59 1.05 -14.07
C VAL A 158 -3.12 1.46 -14.05
N ALA A 159 -2.26 0.55 -13.56
CA ALA A 159 -0.81 0.67 -13.72
C ALA A 159 -0.40 0.15 -15.09
N ILE A 160 0.44 0.89 -15.80
CA ILE A 160 0.97 0.54 -17.12
C ILE A 160 2.45 0.16 -16.99
N VAL A 161 2.78 -1.06 -17.41
CA VAL A 161 4.12 -1.66 -17.34
C VAL A 161 4.73 -2.01 -18.69
N GLY A 162 4.06 -1.62 -19.76
CA GLY A 162 4.57 -1.77 -21.11
C GLY A 162 3.57 -1.24 -22.12
N SER A 163 3.91 -1.37 -23.40
CA SER A 163 3.04 -1.00 -24.50
C SER A 163 3.18 -1.96 -25.65
N TRP A 164 2.11 -2.16 -26.41
CA TRP A 164 2.12 -2.99 -27.61
C TRP A 164 1.18 -2.40 -28.66
N THR A 165 1.58 -2.46 -29.93
CA THR A 165 0.68 -2.19 -31.05
C THR A 165 0.32 -3.50 -31.70
N ALA A 166 -0.98 -3.82 -31.74
CA ALA A 166 -1.48 -5.09 -32.23
C ALA A 166 -2.80 -4.92 -32.97
N PRO A 167 -3.08 -5.72 -34.02
CA PRO A 167 -4.40 -5.76 -34.63
C PRO A 167 -5.44 -6.36 -33.68
N ASP A 168 -6.67 -5.86 -33.73
CA ASP A 168 -7.83 -6.51 -33.14
C ASP A 168 -8.48 -7.52 -34.11
N GLU A 169 -9.60 -8.12 -33.71
CA GLU A 169 -10.34 -9.08 -34.55
C GLU A 169 -10.83 -8.49 -35.89
N SER A 170 -10.96 -7.16 -35.97
CA SER A 170 -11.27 -6.43 -37.21
C SER A 170 -10.04 -6.14 -38.07
N LYS A 171 -8.85 -6.58 -37.63
CA LYS A 171 -7.53 -6.34 -38.23
C LYS A 171 -7.06 -4.88 -38.20
N GLU A 172 -7.69 -4.04 -37.38
CA GLU A 172 -7.29 -2.65 -37.21
C GLU A 172 -6.22 -2.54 -36.10
N PRO A 173 -5.11 -1.81 -36.32
CA PRO A 173 -4.07 -1.67 -35.30
C PRO A 173 -4.55 -0.81 -34.13
N ILE A 174 -4.36 -1.30 -32.90
CA ILE A 174 -4.64 -0.58 -31.66
C ILE A 174 -3.33 -0.35 -30.90
N PHE A 175 -3.11 0.87 -30.42
CA PHE A 175 -2.04 1.17 -29.48
C PHE A 175 -2.50 0.87 -28.04
N LEU A 176 -1.83 -0.07 -27.38
CA LEU A 176 -2.25 -0.65 -26.12
C LEU A 176 -1.22 -0.39 -25.02
N GLY A 177 -1.71 -0.08 -23.82
CA GLY A 177 -0.94 -0.14 -22.58
C GLY A 177 -1.08 -1.52 -21.94
N LEU A 178 0.04 -2.14 -21.59
CA LEU A 178 0.10 -3.41 -20.86
C LEU A 178 -0.08 -3.14 -19.37
N ARG A 179 -1.07 -3.81 -18.77
CA ARG A 179 -1.35 -3.81 -17.33
C ARG A 179 -0.51 -4.84 -16.60
N MET A 180 -0.41 -4.71 -15.28
CA MET A 180 0.33 -5.62 -14.40
C MET A 180 -0.12 -7.08 -14.57
N ASN A 181 -1.43 -7.31 -14.75
CA ASN A 181 -2.00 -8.65 -14.89
C ASN A 181 -1.81 -9.30 -16.27
N GLY A 182 -1.04 -8.69 -17.18
CA GLY A 182 -0.81 -9.19 -18.53
C GLY A 182 -1.90 -8.85 -19.55
N GLN A 183 -2.99 -8.19 -19.13
CA GLN A 183 -4.03 -7.69 -20.02
C GLN A 183 -3.70 -6.30 -20.56
N PHE A 184 -4.48 -5.84 -21.53
CA PHE A 184 -4.24 -4.59 -22.22
C PHE A 184 -5.46 -3.68 -22.18
N VAL A 185 -5.21 -2.38 -22.27
CA VAL A 185 -6.21 -1.33 -22.49
C VAL A 185 -5.74 -0.41 -23.59
N ALA A 186 -6.64 0.13 -24.41
CA ALA A 186 -6.25 1.07 -25.45
C ALA A 186 -5.81 2.40 -24.84
N THR A 187 -4.66 2.93 -25.26
CA THR A 187 -4.09 4.15 -24.69
C THR A 187 -4.95 5.39 -24.94
N ARG A 188 -5.73 5.39 -26.04
CA ARG A 188 -6.73 6.44 -26.35
C ARG A 188 -7.84 6.57 -25.30
N ASP A 189 -8.08 5.52 -24.52
CA ASP A 189 -9.10 5.51 -23.46
C ASP A 189 -8.54 5.93 -22.10
N LEU A 190 -7.23 6.22 -22.03
CA LEU A 190 -6.54 6.63 -20.81
C LEU A 190 -6.22 8.12 -20.84
N ALA A 191 -6.50 8.80 -19.73
CA ALA A 191 -5.86 10.05 -19.37
C ALA A 191 -4.79 9.78 -18.29
N PRO A 192 -3.71 10.57 -18.22
CA PRO A 192 -2.81 10.53 -17.07
C PRO A 192 -3.61 10.68 -15.77
N ALA A 193 -3.33 9.86 -14.78
CA ALA A 193 -3.94 10.03 -13.46
C ALA A 193 -3.51 11.40 -12.89
N PRO A 194 -4.46 12.26 -12.47
CA PRO A 194 -4.09 13.56 -11.91
C PRO A 194 -3.35 13.36 -10.59
N GLU A 195 -2.05 13.64 -10.59
CA GLU A 195 -1.22 13.52 -9.39
C GLU A 195 -1.61 14.61 -8.39
N SER A 196 -2.01 14.18 -7.20
CA SER A 196 -2.15 15.08 -6.05
C SER A 196 -0.82 15.79 -5.81
N GLN A 197 -0.88 17.11 -5.68
CA GLN A 197 0.27 17.92 -5.27
C GLN A 197 0.43 17.95 -3.74
N PHE A 198 -0.54 17.40 -3.01
CA PHE A 198 -0.47 17.32 -1.56
C PHE A 198 0.65 16.39 -1.12
N GLN A 199 1.34 16.83 -0.08
CA GLN A 199 2.29 16.04 0.66
C GLN A 199 2.22 16.49 2.12
N GLY A 200 2.29 15.53 3.03
CA GLY A 200 2.53 15.76 4.44
C GLY A 200 3.92 16.32 4.71
N VAL A 201 4.30 16.32 5.98
CA VAL A 201 5.53 16.95 6.43
C VAL A 201 6.30 16.11 7.43
N ARG A 202 7.62 16.18 7.31
CA ARG A 202 8.52 15.69 8.34
C ARG A 202 8.37 16.54 9.59
N LEU A 203 8.41 15.88 10.74
CA LEU A 203 8.32 16.50 12.05
C LEU A 203 9.62 16.34 12.83
N GLY A 204 9.89 17.29 13.72
CA GLY A 204 11.08 17.28 14.58
C GLY A 204 12.31 17.88 13.90
N GLU A 205 13.48 17.30 14.11
CA GLU A 205 14.75 17.87 13.67
C GLU A 205 14.79 18.11 12.15
N GLY A 206 14.98 19.38 11.76
CA GLY A 206 14.99 19.80 10.36
C GLY A 206 13.61 19.77 9.67
N GLY A 207 12.53 19.52 10.43
CA GLY A 207 11.15 19.49 9.96
C GLY A 207 10.27 20.56 10.62
N GLU A 208 8.96 20.34 10.60
CA GLU A 208 7.98 21.21 11.25
C GLU A 208 7.73 20.80 12.71
N ASP A 209 7.21 21.75 13.48
CA ASP A 209 6.72 21.54 14.83
C ASP A 209 5.19 21.41 14.87
N LEU A 210 4.70 20.68 15.87
CA LEU A 210 3.28 20.66 16.21
C LEU A 210 2.96 21.77 17.23
N PRO A 211 1.79 22.43 17.14
CA PRO A 211 0.68 22.10 16.26
C PRO A 211 0.80 22.70 14.84
N LEU A 212 0.26 21.97 13.87
CA LEU A 212 0.08 22.44 12.50
C LEU A 212 -1.32 22.09 12.01
N ALA A 213 -1.73 22.65 10.88
CA ALA A 213 -3.00 22.30 10.24
C ALA A 213 -2.87 22.20 8.73
N PHE A 214 -3.82 21.49 8.12
CA PHE A 214 -4.03 21.46 6.69
C PHE A 214 -5.43 21.95 6.35
N VAL A 215 -5.55 22.68 5.25
CA VAL A 215 -6.85 23.13 4.74
C VAL A 215 -7.50 21.98 3.98
N VAL A 216 -8.64 21.48 4.46
CA VAL A 216 -9.38 20.36 3.82
C VAL A 216 -10.72 20.81 3.23
N ARG A 217 -10.93 22.11 3.13
CA ARG A 217 -12.13 22.73 2.55
C ARG A 217 -11.73 23.77 1.51
N ARG A 218 -12.61 24.02 0.55
CA ARG A 218 -12.42 25.10 -0.44
C ARG A 218 -13.07 26.39 0.05
N GLY A 219 -12.57 27.53 -0.43
CA GLY A 219 -13.09 28.85 -0.05
C GLY A 219 -12.79 29.24 1.39
N VAL A 220 -11.69 28.72 1.94
CA VAL A 220 -11.22 29.05 3.29
C VAL A 220 -10.38 30.32 3.22
N SER A 221 -10.44 31.13 4.28
CA SER A 221 -9.67 32.37 4.37
C SER A 221 -8.87 32.43 5.66
N ALA A 222 -7.72 33.10 5.61
CA ALA A 222 -7.01 33.59 6.78
C ALA A 222 -7.50 35.00 7.13
N PHE A 223 -7.40 35.36 8.40
CA PHE A 223 -7.93 36.58 8.97
C PHE A 223 -6.84 37.38 9.69
N ARG A 224 -6.98 38.71 9.73
CA ARG A 224 -6.27 39.59 10.65
C ARG A 224 -7.22 40.11 11.70
N TRP A 225 -6.72 40.28 12.92
CA TRP A 225 -7.53 40.82 14.00
C TRP A 225 -7.55 42.34 13.95
N THR A 226 -8.75 42.93 13.94
CA THR A 226 -8.96 44.38 13.99
C THR A 226 -9.86 44.77 15.16
N ALA A 227 -10.08 46.08 15.38
CA ALA A 227 -11.04 46.57 16.37
C ALA A 227 -12.47 46.07 16.09
N ALA A 228 -12.82 45.83 14.82
CA ALA A 228 -14.11 45.29 14.41
C ALA A 228 -14.17 43.73 14.45
N GLY A 229 -13.13 43.07 14.97
CA GLY A 229 -13.00 41.61 14.97
C GLY A 229 -12.18 41.07 13.79
N PRO A 230 -12.27 39.75 13.50
CA PRO A 230 -11.49 39.11 12.44
C PRO A 230 -11.94 39.59 11.06
N GLN A 231 -11.01 40.17 10.29
CA GLN A 231 -11.23 40.62 8.92
C GLN A 231 -10.46 39.72 7.95
N LYS A 232 -11.10 39.35 6.82
CA LYS A 232 -10.46 38.51 5.80
C LYS A 232 -9.17 39.18 5.34
N ALA A 233 -8.07 38.43 5.39
CA ALA A 233 -6.74 38.89 4.99
C ALA A 233 -6.32 38.29 3.64
N ARG A 234 -6.52 36.98 3.46
CA ARG A 234 -6.27 36.28 2.20
C ARG A 234 -7.08 34.99 2.12
N ASP A 235 -7.19 34.44 0.92
CA ASP A 235 -7.66 33.07 0.72
C ASP A 235 -6.56 32.06 1.01
N LEU A 236 -6.99 30.88 1.45
CA LEU A 236 -6.16 29.72 1.73
C LEU A 236 -6.46 28.66 0.67
N GLU A 237 -5.40 28.06 0.14
CA GLU A 237 -5.53 27.01 -0.87
C GLU A 237 -5.96 25.69 -0.24
N TYR A 238 -6.62 24.84 -1.04
CA TYR A 238 -6.91 23.48 -0.61
C TYR A 238 -5.59 22.73 -0.39
N HIS A 239 -5.50 22.00 0.72
CA HIS A 239 -4.30 21.35 1.25
C HIS A 239 -3.15 22.28 1.64
N GLU A 240 -3.38 23.59 1.69
CA GLU A 240 -2.37 24.51 2.22
C GLU A 240 -2.02 24.13 3.66
N ARG A 241 -0.72 24.00 3.91
CA ARG A 241 -0.15 23.72 5.21
C ARG A 241 -0.01 25.00 6.02
N LEU A 242 -0.46 24.97 7.27
CA LEU A 242 -0.44 26.11 8.18
C LEU A 242 0.30 25.75 9.47
N SER A 243 1.46 26.37 9.71
CA SER A 243 2.16 26.27 11.00
C SER A 243 1.39 27.10 12.04
N LEU A 244 1.06 26.51 13.21
CA LEU A 244 0.28 27.19 14.24
C LEU A 244 1.17 27.57 15.43
N THR A 245 0.97 28.78 15.97
CA THR A 245 1.72 29.25 17.16
C THR A 245 1.23 28.63 18.48
N GLY A 246 0.15 27.84 18.45
CA GLY A 246 -0.54 27.29 19.63
C GLY A 246 -1.46 28.28 20.35
N ARG A 247 -1.42 29.58 20.03
CA ARG A 247 -2.36 30.57 20.59
C ARG A 247 -3.71 30.49 19.87
N TYR A 248 -4.79 30.65 20.63
CA TYR A 248 -6.14 30.75 20.07
C TYR A 248 -6.93 31.91 20.68
N ARG A 249 -7.96 32.37 19.95
CA ARG A 249 -8.94 33.37 20.38
C ARG A 249 -10.34 32.94 19.96
N SER A 250 -11.35 33.41 20.68
CA SER A 250 -12.76 33.17 20.32
C SER A 250 -13.44 34.48 19.97
N SER A 251 -14.22 34.49 18.89
CA SER A 251 -15.07 35.62 18.51
C SER A 251 -16.31 35.12 17.79
N ALA A 252 -17.47 35.68 18.14
CA ALA A 252 -18.76 35.35 17.55
C ALA A 252 -19.04 33.83 17.48
N GLY A 253 -18.72 33.09 18.54
CA GLY A 253 -18.95 31.64 18.60
C GLY A 253 -17.94 30.78 17.84
N HIS A 254 -16.96 31.37 17.17
CA HIS A 254 -15.90 30.64 16.46
C HIS A 254 -14.56 30.76 17.18
N GLN A 255 -13.80 29.66 17.19
CA GLN A 255 -12.42 29.62 17.64
C GLN A 255 -11.47 29.85 16.46
N TYR A 256 -10.48 30.72 16.65
CA TYR A 256 -9.45 31.06 15.69
C TYR A 256 -8.08 30.72 16.27
N TRP A 257 -7.22 30.14 15.44
CA TRP A 257 -5.85 29.77 15.80
C TRP A 257 -4.87 30.69 15.12
N ALA A 258 -3.89 31.16 15.88
CA ALA A 258 -2.88 32.10 15.39
C ALA A 258 -1.84 31.37 14.55
N LEU A 259 -1.64 31.91 13.35
CA LEU A 259 -0.54 31.64 12.45
C LEU A 259 0.61 32.63 12.73
N PRO A 260 1.79 32.44 12.13
CA PRO A 260 2.78 33.50 11.98
C PRO A 260 2.19 34.77 11.32
N ASP A 261 2.92 35.88 11.41
CA ASP A 261 2.61 37.16 10.73
C ASP A 261 1.24 37.77 11.09
N ASP A 262 0.81 37.58 12.34
CA ASP A 262 -0.47 38.07 12.88
C ASP A 262 -1.72 37.62 12.09
N LEU A 263 -1.60 36.50 11.37
CA LEU A 263 -2.71 35.84 10.71
C LEU A 263 -3.40 34.84 11.63
N TRP A 264 -4.67 34.56 11.32
CA TRP A 264 -5.53 33.67 12.09
C TRP A 264 -6.35 32.80 11.15
N VAL A 265 -6.58 31.54 11.54
CA VAL A 265 -7.45 30.62 10.80
C VAL A 265 -8.56 30.09 11.70
N ARG A 266 -9.77 29.92 11.16
CA ARG A 266 -10.89 29.34 11.92
C ARG A 266 -10.66 27.85 12.13
N HIS A 267 -10.88 27.40 13.37
CA HIS A 267 -10.70 26.00 13.75
C HIS A 267 -11.51 25.03 12.87
N GLN A 268 -12.78 25.34 12.61
CA GLN A 268 -13.69 24.49 11.82
C GLN A 268 -13.33 24.39 10.32
N ASP A 269 -12.46 25.28 9.83
CA ASP A 269 -12.11 25.35 8.41
C ASP A 269 -10.86 24.52 8.07
N VAL A 270 -10.16 24.01 9.09
CA VAL A 270 -8.89 23.29 8.93
C VAL A 270 -8.87 22.02 9.76
N THR A 271 -8.10 21.04 9.30
CA THR A 271 -7.78 19.84 10.07
C THR A 271 -6.48 20.07 10.82
N MET A 272 -6.56 20.06 12.15
CA MET A 272 -5.44 20.39 13.02
C MET A 272 -4.79 19.15 13.61
N ILE A 273 -3.48 19.12 13.58
CA ILE A 273 -2.65 18.06 14.15
C ILE A 273 -1.97 18.63 15.39
N HIS A 274 -2.35 18.09 16.55
CA HIS A 274 -1.78 18.45 17.84
C HIS A 274 -0.76 17.42 18.27
N LYS A 275 0.18 17.84 19.12
CA LYS A 275 0.98 16.91 19.91
C LYS A 275 0.02 16.09 20.79
N ARG A 276 0.16 14.76 20.77
CA ARG A 276 -0.64 13.89 21.64
C ARG A 276 -0.32 14.17 23.10
N GLY A 277 -1.38 14.35 23.90
CA GLY A 277 -1.27 14.43 25.36
C GLY A 277 -1.08 13.06 26.01
N GLU A 278 -1.68 12.03 25.43
CA GLU A 278 -1.59 10.64 25.89
C GLU A 278 -1.14 9.72 24.76
N LEU A 279 -0.12 8.92 25.03
CA LEU A 279 0.49 7.97 24.10
C LEU A 279 0.10 6.54 24.49
N PRO A 280 -0.11 5.63 23.51
CA PRO A 280 -0.37 4.23 23.81
C PRO A 280 0.77 3.57 24.58
N GLU A 281 0.49 2.55 25.39
CA GLU A 281 1.51 1.88 26.22
C GLU A 281 2.65 1.25 25.42
N PHE A 282 2.41 0.88 24.15
CA PHE A 282 3.41 0.32 23.25
C PHE A 282 4.34 1.38 22.63
N ALA A 283 4.05 2.68 22.78
CA ALA A 283 4.84 3.78 22.23
C ALA A 283 6.12 4.02 23.07
N LYS A 284 6.96 3.00 23.16
CA LYS A 284 8.21 2.97 23.93
C LYS A 284 9.38 2.67 23.00
N ASP A 285 10.59 2.96 23.49
CA ASP A 285 11.85 2.69 22.80
C ASP A 285 11.83 3.20 21.35
N ASP A 286 12.16 2.35 20.38
CA ASP A 286 12.19 2.65 18.95
C ASP A 286 10.97 2.10 18.18
N GLN A 287 9.90 1.71 18.88
CA GLN A 287 8.70 1.15 18.25
C GLN A 287 8.15 2.12 17.19
N LYS A 288 8.15 1.67 15.93
CA LYS A 288 7.52 2.38 14.81
C LYS A 288 6.02 2.17 14.84
N TRP A 289 5.24 3.25 14.86
CA TRP A 289 3.79 3.14 14.78
C TRP A 289 3.13 4.33 14.07
N ILE A 290 1.94 4.08 13.54
CA ILE A 290 1.13 5.03 12.80
C ILE A 290 -0.13 5.32 13.61
N ASP A 291 -0.41 6.58 13.90
CA ASP A 291 -1.68 7.04 14.47
C ASP A 291 -2.60 7.49 13.33
N VAL A 292 -3.81 6.95 13.26
CA VAL A 292 -4.85 7.37 12.30
C VAL A 292 -6.10 7.78 13.05
N SER A 293 -6.65 8.95 12.75
CA SER A 293 -7.96 9.39 13.26
C SER A 293 -9.00 9.34 12.16
N VAL A 294 -10.03 8.51 12.35
CA VAL A 294 -11.13 8.41 11.38
C VAL A 294 -12.07 9.61 11.41
N ILE A 295 -12.09 10.39 12.49
CA ILE A 295 -12.89 11.62 12.59
C ILE A 295 -12.24 12.79 11.88
N THR A 296 -10.93 12.97 12.07
CA THR A 296 -10.23 14.14 11.53
C THR A 296 -9.53 13.88 10.19
N GLY A 297 -9.38 12.61 9.80
CA GLY A 297 -8.68 12.24 8.58
C GLY A 297 -7.20 12.58 8.62
N ILE A 298 -6.55 12.42 9.78
CA ILE A 298 -5.09 12.64 9.93
C ILE A 298 -4.36 11.33 10.08
N MET A 299 -3.10 11.32 9.66
CA MET A 299 -2.14 10.26 9.89
C MET A 299 -0.83 10.85 10.44
N VAL A 300 -0.34 10.31 11.54
CA VAL A 300 0.93 10.74 12.15
C VAL A 300 1.80 9.52 12.43
N LEU A 301 3.02 9.53 11.94
CA LEU A 301 4.01 8.48 12.16
C LEU A 301 4.84 8.82 13.39
N TYR A 302 5.16 7.81 14.19
CA TYR A 302 5.91 7.92 15.43
C TYR A 302 7.03 6.88 15.52
N GLU A 303 8.13 7.28 16.14
CA GLU A 303 9.18 6.39 16.64
C GLU A 303 9.23 6.54 18.16
N GLY A 304 8.81 5.49 18.88
CA GLY A 304 8.54 5.57 20.32
C GLY A 304 7.51 6.66 20.61
N THR A 305 7.92 7.68 21.37
CA THR A 305 7.06 8.84 21.72
C THR A 305 7.20 10.03 20.76
N ARG A 306 8.12 9.97 19.79
CA ARG A 306 8.49 11.11 18.94
C ARG A 306 7.71 11.06 17.62
N PRO A 307 6.89 12.08 17.29
CA PRO A 307 6.29 12.15 15.97
C PRO A 307 7.36 12.50 14.93
N VAL A 308 7.34 11.83 13.78
CA VAL A 308 8.35 11.97 12.71
C VAL A 308 7.76 12.41 11.38
N TYR A 309 6.45 12.21 11.18
CA TYR A 309 5.76 12.65 9.97
C TYR A 309 4.29 12.90 10.25
N ALA A 310 3.69 13.90 9.61
CA ALA A 310 2.26 14.18 9.69
C ALA A 310 1.67 14.42 8.29
N THR A 311 0.55 13.79 8.01
CA THR A 311 -0.20 13.94 6.76
C THR A 311 -1.71 13.79 6.99
N LEU A 312 -2.47 13.92 5.92
CA LEU A 312 -3.89 13.62 5.84
C LEU A 312 -4.11 12.22 5.26
N ALA A 313 -5.17 11.57 5.75
CA ALA A 313 -5.64 10.28 5.27
C ALA A 313 -7.10 10.38 4.86
N SER A 314 -7.46 9.60 3.84
CA SER A 314 -8.83 9.33 3.43
C SER A 314 -9.22 7.97 3.99
N VAL A 315 -10.23 7.95 4.84
CA VAL A 315 -10.75 6.73 5.50
C VAL A 315 -12.09 6.32 4.88
N GLY A 316 -12.66 5.22 5.39
CA GLY A 316 -13.96 4.70 4.99
C GLY A 316 -15.05 5.76 5.07
N ARG A 317 -15.84 5.90 4.00
CA ARG A 317 -16.90 6.92 3.86
C ARG A 317 -17.94 6.93 4.98
N ASP A 318 -18.17 5.80 5.64
CA ASP A 318 -19.18 5.67 6.69
C ASP A 318 -18.64 6.00 8.10
N ARG A 319 -17.37 6.41 8.21
CA ARG A 319 -16.68 6.91 9.42
C ARG A 319 -16.86 6.04 10.65
N LEU A 320 -17.88 6.33 11.46
CA LEU A 320 -18.15 5.66 12.75
C LEU A 320 -19.12 4.48 12.64
N GLY A 321 -19.55 4.14 11.42
CA GLY A 321 -20.36 2.95 11.15
C GLY A 321 -19.66 1.65 11.56
N ASP A 322 -20.40 0.54 11.47
CA ASP A 322 -19.86 -0.79 11.76
C ASP A 322 -19.04 -1.28 10.56
N PRO A 323 -17.71 -1.48 10.69
CA PRO A 323 -16.86 -1.93 9.59
C PRO A 323 -17.25 -3.31 9.04
N LYS A 324 -18.05 -4.09 9.77
CA LYS A 324 -18.54 -5.41 9.29
C LYS A 324 -19.68 -5.29 8.29
N THR A 325 -20.38 -4.16 8.25
CA THR A 325 -21.61 -3.99 7.48
C THR A 325 -21.65 -2.72 6.63
N THR A 326 -20.67 -1.83 6.80
CA THR A 326 -20.59 -0.52 6.15
C THR A 326 -19.17 -0.27 5.65
N ALA A 327 -18.99 0.73 4.79
CA ALA A 327 -17.69 1.19 4.33
C ALA A 327 -17.00 2.07 5.39
N SER A 328 -16.85 1.52 6.59
CA SER A 328 -16.17 2.17 7.73
C SER A 328 -14.82 1.52 7.93
N THR A 329 -13.80 2.33 8.24
CA THR A 329 -12.48 1.82 8.62
C THR A 329 -12.55 1.19 10.01
N GLU A 330 -12.13 -0.06 10.13
CA GLU A 330 -12.03 -0.78 11.38
C GLU A 330 -11.00 -0.12 12.29
N ARG A 331 -11.40 0.10 13.54
CA ARG A 331 -10.63 0.79 14.57
C ARG A 331 -9.99 -0.23 15.50
N GLY A 332 -8.82 0.09 16.02
CA GLY A 332 -8.03 -0.79 16.86
C GLY A 332 -6.54 -0.54 16.69
N THR A 333 -5.74 -1.41 17.29
CA THR A 333 -4.29 -1.45 17.05
C THR A 333 -3.97 -2.71 16.27
N PHE A 334 -3.41 -2.56 15.08
CA PHE A 334 -3.15 -3.65 14.16
C PHE A 334 -1.67 -3.71 13.79
N ARG A 335 -1.17 -4.92 13.54
CA ARG A 335 0.17 -5.11 12.99
C ARG A 335 0.13 -4.92 11.47
N VAL A 336 1.16 -4.31 10.89
CA VAL A 336 1.44 -4.46 9.46
C VAL A 336 1.95 -5.88 9.23
N VAL A 337 1.23 -6.67 8.42
CA VAL A 337 1.54 -8.10 8.17
C VAL A 337 2.17 -8.35 6.80
N SER A 338 1.98 -7.43 5.86
CA SER A 338 2.48 -7.55 4.49
C SER A 338 2.79 -6.18 3.92
N LYS A 339 3.78 -6.13 3.04
CA LYS A 339 4.17 -4.95 2.27
C LYS A 339 4.27 -5.32 0.80
N GLN A 340 3.64 -4.55 -0.08
CA GLN A 340 3.64 -4.79 -1.53
C GLN A 340 3.81 -3.47 -2.29
N ILE A 341 4.57 -3.49 -3.39
CA ILE A 341 4.73 -2.31 -4.27
C ILE A 341 3.37 -1.88 -4.82
N THR A 342 2.59 -2.86 -5.27
CA THR A 342 1.17 -2.69 -5.59
C THR A 342 0.38 -3.84 -5.00
N ARG A 343 -0.81 -3.53 -4.48
CA ARG A 343 -1.83 -4.53 -4.17
C ARG A 343 -2.77 -4.63 -5.35
N ARG A 344 -3.14 -5.87 -5.71
CA ARG A 344 -4.30 -6.09 -6.56
C ARG A 344 -5.59 -5.99 -5.76
N ALA A 345 -6.41 -4.97 -6.01
CA ALA A 345 -7.78 -4.95 -5.54
C ALA A 345 -8.64 -5.87 -6.42
N ALA A 346 -9.62 -6.55 -5.84
CA ALA A 346 -10.63 -7.24 -6.64
C ALA A 346 -11.36 -6.19 -7.50
N PRO A 347 -11.71 -6.51 -8.76
CA PRO A 347 -12.50 -5.59 -9.57
C PRO A 347 -13.82 -5.30 -8.84
N GLU A 348 -14.09 -4.04 -8.53
CA GLU A 348 -15.43 -3.66 -8.05
C GLU A 348 -16.45 -4.09 -9.11
N THR A 349 -17.48 -4.84 -8.69
CA THR A 349 -18.54 -5.29 -9.61
C THR A 349 -19.37 -4.13 -10.13
N THR A 350 -19.35 -2.98 -9.44
CA THR A 350 -20.10 -1.78 -9.77
C THR A 350 -19.32 -0.53 -9.34
N GLY A 351 -18.47 0.01 -10.22
CA GLY A 351 -17.76 1.25 -9.91
C GLY A 351 -16.41 1.39 -10.61
N PRO A 352 -15.75 2.56 -10.46
CA PRO A 352 -14.35 2.75 -10.84
C PRO A 352 -13.44 2.02 -9.85
N ALA A 353 -12.67 1.03 -10.31
CA ALA A 353 -11.70 0.33 -9.47
C ALA A 353 -10.29 0.91 -9.61
N LEU A 354 -9.50 0.90 -8.54
CA LEU A 354 -8.05 1.03 -8.60
C LEU A 354 -7.45 -0.38 -8.48
N GLU A 355 -7.14 -1.01 -9.62
CA GLU A 355 -6.74 -2.41 -9.61
C GLU A 355 -5.38 -2.63 -8.96
N ASP A 356 -4.37 -1.82 -9.27
CA ASP A 356 -3.01 -1.97 -8.76
C ASP A 356 -2.68 -0.81 -7.80
N ALA A 357 -3.34 -0.77 -6.63
CA ALA A 357 -3.15 0.31 -5.65
C ALA A 357 -1.69 0.35 -5.16
N PRO A 358 -0.96 1.47 -5.34
CA PRO A 358 0.45 1.57 -5.01
C PRO A 358 0.74 1.66 -3.51
N TRP A 359 1.98 1.35 -3.14
CA TRP A 359 2.52 1.52 -1.79
C TRP A 359 1.66 0.86 -0.72
N ALA A 360 1.37 -0.41 -0.92
CA ALA A 360 0.39 -1.14 -0.14
C ALA A 360 0.99 -1.78 1.12
N LEU A 361 0.37 -1.52 2.27
CA LEU A 361 0.61 -2.18 3.55
C LEU A 361 -0.67 -2.88 3.99
N GLU A 362 -0.59 -4.18 4.24
CA GLU A 362 -1.70 -4.98 4.77
C GLU A 362 -1.70 -4.94 6.29
N LEU A 363 -2.84 -4.71 6.89
CA LEU A 363 -3.04 -4.75 8.33
C LEU A 363 -3.57 -6.12 8.75
N GLU A 364 -3.30 -6.52 9.99
CA GLU A 364 -3.82 -7.75 10.59
C GLU A 364 -5.36 -7.86 10.58
N SER A 365 -6.06 -6.72 10.48
CA SER A 365 -7.52 -6.68 10.30
C SER A 365 -7.99 -7.08 8.89
N GLY A 366 -7.08 -7.22 7.93
CA GLY A 366 -7.38 -7.41 6.50
C GLY A 366 -7.60 -6.10 5.72
N GLN A 367 -7.57 -4.95 6.40
CA GLN A 367 -7.59 -3.64 5.76
C GLN A 367 -6.22 -3.29 5.17
N TRP A 368 -6.21 -2.34 4.26
CA TRP A 368 -4.99 -1.87 3.63
C TRP A 368 -4.78 -0.38 3.81
N LEU A 369 -3.52 0.00 3.92
CA LEU A 369 -3.05 1.36 3.75
C LEU A 369 -2.34 1.44 2.40
N THR A 370 -2.83 2.31 1.50
CA THR A 370 -2.28 2.49 0.15
C THR A 370 -2.12 3.96 -0.20
N ALA A 371 -1.38 4.24 -1.28
CA ALA A 371 -1.48 5.52 -1.98
C ALA A 371 -2.63 5.49 -3.01
N SER A 372 -3.25 6.65 -3.23
CA SER A 372 -4.30 6.79 -4.24
C SER A 372 -3.95 7.80 -5.32
N PRO A 373 -3.77 7.38 -6.58
CA PRO A 373 -3.59 8.30 -7.71
C PRO A 373 -4.90 8.79 -8.31
N LEU A 374 -6.07 8.33 -7.83
CA LEU A 374 -7.35 8.55 -8.51
C LEU A 374 -8.19 9.71 -7.95
N HIS A 375 -7.87 10.18 -6.75
CA HIS A 375 -8.56 11.28 -6.09
C HIS A 375 -7.60 12.08 -5.20
N ASP A 376 -8.06 13.25 -4.76
CA ASP A 376 -7.31 14.19 -3.93
C ASP A 376 -8.10 14.55 -2.65
N ARG A 377 -8.75 13.54 -2.07
CA ARG A 377 -9.69 13.69 -0.93
C ARG A 377 -9.01 13.37 0.40
N PHE A 378 -7.71 13.65 0.52
CA PHE A 378 -6.99 13.40 1.77
C PHE A 378 -7.51 14.35 2.85
N GLY A 379 -7.84 13.80 4.02
CA GLY A 379 -8.49 14.52 5.11
C GLY A 379 -10.02 14.51 5.03
N ILE A 380 -10.57 13.79 4.05
CA ILE A 380 -12.01 13.64 3.83
C ILE A 380 -12.28 12.15 3.61
N GLU A 381 -13.32 11.62 4.24
CA GLU A 381 -13.76 10.24 4.01
C GLU A 381 -14.20 9.99 2.55
N ASN A 382 -13.81 8.83 2.01
CA ASN A 382 -14.05 8.47 0.61
C ASN A 382 -14.03 6.95 0.33
N THR A 383 -13.25 6.16 1.07
CA THR A 383 -12.90 4.78 0.68
C THR A 383 -13.99 3.77 1.08
N ASP A 384 -13.80 2.51 0.66
CA ASP A 384 -14.63 1.35 1.02
C ASP A 384 -14.30 0.74 2.40
N GLY A 385 -13.39 1.35 3.17
CA GLY A 385 -12.94 0.84 4.47
C GLY A 385 -11.42 0.88 4.62
N ASP A 386 -10.70 0.75 3.50
CA ASP A 386 -9.24 0.92 3.44
C ASP A 386 -8.81 2.37 3.76
N ILE A 387 -7.52 2.57 4.01
CA ILE A 387 -6.92 3.87 4.30
C ILE A 387 -6.09 4.32 3.11
N GLU A 388 -6.38 5.49 2.57
CA GLU A 388 -5.68 6.04 1.41
C GLU A 388 -4.98 7.35 1.74
N VAL A 389 -3.74 7.51 1.27
CA VAL A 389 -2.95 8.75 1.40
C VAL A 389 -2.48 9.24 0.03
N SER A 390 -1.91 10.45 -0.03
CA SER A 390 -1.35 10.99 -1.28
C SER A 390 -0.25 10.07 -1.82
N PRO A 391 0.01 10.05 -3.14
CA PRO A 391 1.11 9.25 -3.70
C PRO A 391 2.47 9.51 -3.02
N ARG A 392 2.80 10.77 -2.74
CA ARG A 392 4.04 11.17 -2.07
C ARG A 392 4.10 10.65 -0.64
N ASP A 393 2.99 10.75 0.08
CA ASP A 393 2.89 10.26 1.46
C ASP A 393 2.91 8.74 1.53
N GLY A 394 2.21 8.05 0.62
CA GLY A 394 2.22 6.59 0.56
C GLY A 394 3.63 6.06 0.29
N ALA A 395 4.37 6.66 -0.64
CA ALA A 395 5.77 6.31 -0.88
C ALA A 395 6.64 6.51 0.38
N PHE A 396 6.43 7.61 1.10
CA PHE A 396 7.15 7.88 2.36
C PHE A 396 6.81 6.85 3.44
N VAL A 397 5.53 6.64 3.72
CA VAL A 397 5.03 5.73 4.76
C VAL A 397 5.47 4.30 4.46
N TRP A 398 5.34 3.87 3.20
CA TRP A 398 5.71 2.53 2.77
C TRP A 398 7.22 2.29 2.88
N ASN A 399 8.06 3.27 2.54
CA ASN A 399 9.51 3.14 2.72
C ASN A 399 9.91 3.17 4.20
N TRP A 400 9.21 3.93 5.04
CA TRP A 400 9.51 4.04 6.48
C TRP A 400 9.06 2.82 7.30
N ALA A 401 7.89 2.25 6.98
CA ALA A 401 7.29 1.14 7.71
C ALA A 401 8.05 -0.18 7.51
N THR A 402 7.83 -1.16 8.38
CA THR A 402 8.31 -2.55 8.23
C THR A 402 7.15 -3.46 7.80
N PRO A 403 7.42 -4.64 7.19
CA PRO A 403 8.73 -5.25 6.86
C PRO A 403 9.49 -4.54 5.73
N ASN A 404 10.82 -4.71 5.67
CA ASN A 404 11.61 -4.18 4.55
C ASN A 404 11.47 -5.08 3.31
N LEU A 405 11.18 -4.48 2.16
CA LEU A 405 11.06 -5.22 0.90
C LEU A 405 12.47 -5.61 0.40
N PRO A 406 12.75 -6.91 0.19
CA PRO A 406 14.01 -7.33 -0.40
C PRO A 406 14.15 -6.81 -1.84
N GLN A 407 15.38 -6.49 -2.25
CA GLN A 407 15.63 -5.99 -3.60
C GLN A 407 15.12 -6.99 -4.66
N GLY A 408 14.36 -6.47 -5.63
CA GLY A 408 13.79 -7.27 -6.72
C GLY A 408 12.51 -8.04 -6.35
N TRP A 409 12.01 -7.95 -5.12
CA TRP A 409 10.73 -8.54 -4.77
C TRP A 409 9.59 -7.56 -5.06
N HIS A 410 8.37 -8.06 -5.21
CA HIS A 410 7.17 -7.22 -5.36
C HIS A 410 6.37 -7.12 -4.07
N GLY A 411 6.39 -8.17 -3.25
CA GLY A 411 5.82 -8.14 -1.92
C GLY A 411 6.52 -9.06 -0.93
N VAL A 412 6.39 -8.74 0.35
CA VAL A 412 7.01 -9.45 1.48
C VAL A 412 6.02 -9.55 2.64
N GLN A 413 6.03 -10.69 3.33
CA GLN A 413 5.24 -10.96 4.53
C GLN A 413 6.13 -10.93 5.76
N ILE A 414 5.58 -10.46 6.87
CA ILE A 414 6.28 -10.45 8.14
C ILE A 414 6.55 -11.88 8.64
N GLN A 415 7.76 -12.13 9.12
CA GLN A 415 8.16 -13.42 9.69
C GLN A 415 8.24 -13.34 11.23
N PRO A 416 8.18 -14.48 11.93
CA PRO A 416 8.42 -14.50 13.37
C PRO A 416 9.76 -13.86 13.74
N GLY A 417 9.74 -12.86 14.62
CA GLY A 417 10.92 -12.13 15.06
C GLY A 417 11.26 -10.86 14.26
N ASP A 418 10.58 -10.60 13.14
CA ASP A 418 10.77 -9.36 12.39
C ASP A 418 10.29 -8.14 13.18
N PRO A 419 10.93 -6.96 13.02
CA PRO A 419 10.40 -5.70 13.53
C PRO A 419 9.04 -5.37 12.91
N VAL A 420 8.10 -4.92 13.74
CA VAL A 420 6.69 -4.72 13.34
C VAL A 420 6.33 -3.25 13.44
N THR A 421 5.70 -2.71 12.40
CA THR A 421 5.03 -1.42 12.49
C THR A 421 3.60 -1.64 12.96
N LEU A 422 3.19 -0.90 13.99
CA LEU A 422 1.81 -0.91 14.50
C LEU A 422 1.01 0.22 13.87
N VAL A 423 -0.27 0.00 13.60
CA VAL A 423 -1.20 1.01 13.13
C VAL A 423 -2.33 1.13 14.14
N ASN A 424 -2.38 2.27 14.83
CA ASN A 424 -3.38 2.60 15.81
C ASN A 424 -4.46 3.50 15.17
N ILE A 425 -5.59 2.89 14.85
CA ILE A 425 -6.74 3.54 14.24
C ILE A 425 -7.75 3.87 15.33
N ARG A 426 -7.97 5.16 15.56
CA ARG A 426 -8.86 5.70 16.59
C ARG A 426 -9.95 6.57 16.00
N LYS A 427 -10.88 6.96 16.87
CA LYS A 427 -11.80 8.07 16.57
C LYS A 427 -10.98 9.32 16.26
#